data_AF-A0AAJ0HAS2-F1
#
_entry.id   AF-A0AAJ0HAS2-F1
#
_cell.length_a   1.000
_cell.length_b   1.000
_cell.length_c   1.000
_cell.angle_alpha   90.00
_cell.angle_beta   90.00
_cell.angle_gamma   90.00
#
_symmetry.space_group_name_H-M   'P 1'
#
loop_
_entity.id
_entity.type
_entity.pdbx_description
1 polymer ?
#
loop_
_entity_poly.entity_id
_entity_poly.type
_entity_poly.pdbx_seq_one_letter_code
_entity_poly.pdbx_strand_id
1 'polypeptide(L)'
;MVQHEHSAAPVAGDGPTEESPLLGHTSDASVNQFGSAATLATNGHSRDQSGAAKSISEEEASLNASEQEEEAGKGRAKAARIISVLLIGIFVAHADGSMLLATHPAIASEFNDLGDSAWLITSFALAGAASQTMYGKLSDIYGRKLLVITAYLVLIVGCIIVGAGQTMWQVILGRVISGVGTSGMTALVSVLITDLLPLREVAQWRAYVNVVATTGRSVGGPLGGWLADVVGWRWSFLGQVPVIGVAILLGAIYLPPAPTHSEDDGVNGAGGASPPASKRSKFSRIDFKGSFLFAATILALLLPIELGGTKLPWSHPVVIGLFVASGALLFLFIVVENREEEPILPLEIFHRRDAVLSFLIMGLQTAAQISLMFSVPLYFQVTANTSNTESGLHLVPAVFGNAVGGLLSGLIIKRSGRYKFLIILAVVFSSASYLTLMLRWHGNTNWWESLYIFPGGFGTGIAQSALFISLQVVIDPAHMAPAISFMYLSTTVFMTIGLPISSAAMQSALRSSLEARLVRLGLDSVEVQQILFDAISDVGYVGRVTGAVHTAIVDSYVDGLWWSHGFSFLCSTTAFVTSIFLKQRRLDGPRA
;
A
#
# COMPACT_ATOMS: atom_id res chain seq x y z
N MET A 1 63.73 -29.76 -28.70
CA MET A 1 64.46 -31.04 -28.79
C MET A 1 63.47 -32.06 -29.36
N VAL A 2 63.67 -32.50 -30.62
CA VAL A 2 63.15 -33.73 -31.29
C VAL A 2 61.62 -34.01 -31.14
N GLN A 3 60.76 -33.83 -32.18
CA GLN A 3 60.47 -34.75 -33.33
C GLN A 3 59.92 -36.14 -32.92
N HIS A 4 59.03 -36.83 -33.65
CA HIS A 4 58.53 -36.77 -35.05
C HIS A 4 56.96 -36.68 -35.09
N GLU A 5 56.20 -36.29 -36.13
CA GLU A 5 56.24 -36.36 -37.62
C GLU A 5 55.59 -37.58 -38.30
N HIS A 6 54.47 -37.34 -39.02
CA HIS A 6 54.17 -37.70 -40.42
C HIS A 6 52.83 -37.00 -40.81
N SER A 7 52.67 -36.25 -41.92
CA SER A 7 52.85 -36.52 -43.38
C SER A 7 51.62 -37.26 -43.97
N ALA A 8 50.99 -36.90 -45.11
CA ALA A 8 51.37 -35.99 -46.22
C ALA A 8 50.16 -35.20 -46.84
N ALA A 9 50.37 -34.53 -47.98
CA ALA A 9 49.40 -33.71 -48.75
C ALA A 9 49.64 -33.87 -50.29
N PRO A 10 49.24 -32.96 -51.21
CA PRO A 10 47.87 -32.68 -51.71
C PRO A 10 47.70 -32.73 -53.26
N VAL A 11 46.44 -32.78 -53.76
CA VAL A 11 45.98 -32.52 -55.16
C VAL A 11 44.52 -32.01 -55.02
N ALA A 12 44.01 -30.86 -55.50
CA ALA A 12 44.04 -30.13 -56.79
C ALA A 12 43.06 -30.69 -57.87
N GLY A 13 42.15 -29.86 -58.42
CA GLY A 13 41.32 -30.20 -59.59
C GLY A 13 39.89 -29.62 -59.63
N ASP A 14 39.65 -28.75 -60.61
CA ASP A 14 38.41 -28.47 -61.38
C ASP A 14 37.09 -28.00 -60.71
N GLY A 15 36.18 -27.54 -61.57
CA GLY A 15 35.00 -26.72 -61.25
C GLY A 15 33.66 -27.25 -61.82
N PRO A 16 32.64 -26.38 -61.99
CA PRO A 16 31.24 -26.80 -62.16
C PRO A 16 30.76 -26.90 -63.62
N THR A 17 29.88 -27.87 -63.90
CA THR A 17 29.16 -28.03 -65.19
C THR A 17 27.78 -28.69 -65.01
N GLU A 18 26.77 -28.15 -65.70
CA GLU A 18 25.66 -28.88 -66.39
C GLU A 18 24.64 -29.76 -65.60
N GLU A 19 23.39 -29.95 -66.05
CA GLU A 19 22.45 -29.06 -66.79
C GLU A 19 21.01 -29.63 -66.76
N SER A 20 19.99 -28.76 -66.76
CA SER A 20 18.72 -28.83 -67.56
C SER A 20 17.83 -30.10 -67.59
N PRO A 21 16.69 -30.15 -68.34
CA PRO A 21 15.75 -29.09 -68.76
C PRO A 21 14.26 -29.42 -68.40
N LEU A 22 13.36 -28.45 -68.61
CA LEU A 22 12.07 -28.68 -69.31
C LEU A 22 11.50 -27.37 -69.89
N LEU A 23 10.87 -27.45 -71.08
CA LEU A 23 10.41 -26.34 -71.92
C LEU A 23 8.91 -26.02 -71.69
N GLY A 24 8.33 -24.89 -72.13
CA GLY A 24 8.83 -23.73 -72.91
C GLY A 24 7.83 -22.56 -72.76
N HIS A 25 7.38 -21.75 -73.73
CA HIS A 25 7.63 -21.43 -75.15
C HIS A 25 6.72 -20.18 -75.44
N THR A 26 6.92 -19.21 -76.36
CA THR A 26 7.97 -18.79 -77.34
C THR A 26 7.65 -17.34 -77.79
N SER A 27 8.60 -16.65 -78.46
CA SER A 27 8.41 -15.49 -79.39
C SER A 27 7.83 -14.16 -78.83
N ASP A 28 8.24 -12.97 -79.28
CA ASP A 28 9.30 -12.63 -80.26
C ASP A 28 9.89 -11.23 -80.01
N ALA A 29 11.01 -10.90 -80.69
CA ALA A 29 11.71 -9.63 -80.55
C ALA A 29 11.87 -8.88 -81.90
N SER A 30 11.72 -7.54 -81.90
CA SER A 30 12.34 -6.58 -82.85
C SER A 30 11.74 -5.17 -82.76
N VAL A 31 12.34 -4.07 -83.23
CA VAL A 31 13.76 -3.63 -83.40
C VAL A 31 13.73 -2.09 -83.57
N ASN A 32 14.71 -1.37 -83.00
CA ASN A 32 15.07 0.05 -83.26
C ASN A 32 14.02 1.17 -83.05
N GLN A 33 14.33 2.47 -83.19
CA GLN A 33 15.45 3.34 -82.70
C GLN A 33 15.17 4.78 -83.21
N PHE A 34 15.70 5.82 -82.52
CA PHE A 34 15.66 7.25 -82.88
C PHE A 34 14.29 7.98 -82.87
N GLY A 35 14.34 9.29 -82.56
CA GLY A 35 13.19 10.21 -82.66
C GLY A 35 13.11 11.25 -81.54
N SER A 36 13.88 12.34 -81.62
CA SER A 36 13.76 13.48 -80.70
C SER A 36 13.17 14.70 -81.40
N ALA A 37 11.95 15.12 -81.03
CA ALA A 37 11.52 16.54 -81.02
C ALA A 37 10.09 16.76 -80.48
N ALA A 38 9.92 17.88 -79.77
CA ALA A 38 8.77 18.80 -79.81
C ALA A 38 7.31 18.33 -79.58
N THR A 39 6.80 18.66 -78.38
CA THR A 39 5.49 19.31 -78.10
C THR A 39 4.19 18.84 -78.77
N LEU A 40 3.20 18.41 -77.95
CA LEU A 40 1.98 19.20 -77.68
C LEU A 40 1.11 18.62 -76.53
N ALA A 41 0.29 19.51 -75.94
CA ALA A 41 -0.37 19.43 -74.64
C ALA A 41 -1.34 18.26 -74.34
N THR A 42 -1.15 17.61 -73.18
CA THR A 42 -2.22 16.97 -72.35
C THR A 42 -1.98 17.12 -70.83
N ASN A 43 -1.33 18.20 -70.37
CA ASN A 43 -1.19 18.52 -68.94
C ASN A 43 -2.54 18.96 -68.34
N GLY A 44 -3.34 18.02 -67.82
CA GLY A 44 -4.68 18.34 -67.32
C GLY A 44 -5.30 17.45 -66.22
N HIS A 45 -4.80 16.24 -65.93
CA HIS A 45 -5.51 15.29 -65.02
C HIS A 45 -4.65 14.64 -63.92
N SER A 46 -3.33 14.91 -63.86
CA SER A 46 -2.41 14.25 -62.91
C SER A 46 -2.26 14.95 -61.55
N ARG A 47 -2.73 16.19 -61.39
CA ARG A 47 -2.62 16.94 -60.11
C ARG A 47 -3.77 16.66 -59.14
N ASP A 48 -5.01 16.59 -59.63
CA ASP A 48 -6.17 16.45 -58.75
C ASP A 48 -6.22 15.10 -58.03
N GLN A 49 -5.78 14.01 -58.69
CA GLN A 49 -5.69 12.69 -58.07
C GLN A 49 -4.68 12.66 -56.91
N SER A 50 -3.55 13.38 -57.03
CA SER A 50 -2.57 13.49 -55.94
C SER A 50 -3.04 14.40 -54.81
N GLY A 51 -3.95 15.34 -55.08
CA GLY A 51 -4.63 16.12 -54.04
C GLY A 51 -5.66 15.28 -53.30
N ALA A 52 -6.57 14.64 -54.04
CA ALA A 52 -7.65 13.82 -53.51
C ALA A 52 -7.15 12.62 -52.71
N ALA A 53 -6.15 11.87 -53.20
CA ALA A 53 -5.56 10.77 -52.44
C ALA A 53 -4.94 11.23 -51.11
N LYS A 54 -4.39 12.46 -51.08
CA LYS A 54 -3.81 13.02 -49.87
C LYS A 54 -4.87 13.51 -48.90
N SER A 55 -5.91 14.21 -49.36
CA SER A 55 -7.02 14.62 -48.50
C SER A 55 -7.76 13.41 -47.93
N ILE A 56 -7.97 12.34 -48.70
CA ILE A 56 -8.53 11.07 -48.20
C ILE A 56 -7.63 10.48 -47.10
N SER A 57 -6.30 10.45 -47.29
CA SER A 57 -5.39 9.94 -46.25
C SER A 57 -5.35 10.81 -44.97
N GLU A 58 -5.54 12.12 -45.09
CA GLU A 58 -5.61 13.05 -43.96
C GLU A 58 -6.99 12.97 -43.25
N GLU A 59 -8.07 12.73 -44.01
CA GLU A 59 -9.43 12.51 -43.51
C GLU A 59 -9.55 11.14 -42.81
N GLU A 60 -9.06 10.05 -43.40
CA GLU A 60 -8.95 8.73 -42.77
C GLU A 60 -8.10 8.79 -41.50
N ALA A 61 -6.98 9.51 -41.50
CA ALA A 61 -6.16 9.70 -40.29
C ALA A 61 -6.92 10.47 -39.19
N SER A 62 -7.74 11.46 -39.56
CA SER A 62 -8.57 12.22 -38.61
C SER A 62 -9.72 11.38 -38.04
N LEU A 63 -10.33 10.53 -38.87
CA LEU A 63 -11.38 9.59 -38.45
C LEU A 63 -10.81 8.56 -37.46
N ASN A 64 -9.73 7.87 -37.83
CA ASN A 64 -9.02 6.93 -36.96
C ASN A 64 -8.59 7.58 -35.63
N ALA A 65 -8.13 8.84 -35.64
CA ALA A 65 -7.78 9.57 -34.43
C ALA A 65 -9.01 9.86 -33.54
N SER A 66 -10.13 10.27 -34.13
CA SER A 66 -11.37 10.54 -33.40
C SER A 66 -12.02 9.27 -32.83
N GLU A 67 -11.98 8.15 -33.55
CA GLU A 67 -12.42 6.84 -33.06
C GLU A 67 -11.54 6.37 -31.89
N GLN A 68 -10.21 6.55 -31.98
CA GLN A 68 -9.29 6.23 -30.88
C GLN A 68 -9.50 7.12 -29.65
N GLU A 69 -9.82 8.41 -29.81
CA GLU A 69 -10.21 9.27 -28.68
C GLU A 69 -11.56 8.83 -28.07
N GLU A 70 -12.54 8.44 -28.89
CA GLU A 70 -13.84 8.00 -28.39
C GLU A 70 -13.75 6.64 -27.66
N GLU A 71 -13.00 5.68 -28.20
CA GLU A 71 -12.63 4.41 -27.54
C GLU A 71 -11.89 4.65 -26.22
N ALA A 72 -10.88 5.53 -26.20
CA ALA A 72 -10.18 5.90 -24.98
C ALA A 72 -11.09 6.60 -23.96
N GLY A 73 -12.06 7.40 -24.42
CA GLY A 73 -13.11 8.00 -23.61
C GLY A 73 -14.04 6.95 -22.99
N LYS A 74 -14.55 6.02 -23.79
CA LYS A 74 -15.37 4.86 -23.36
C LYS A 74 -14.62 4.00 -22.34
N GLY A 75 -13.33 3.73 -22.58
CA GLY A 75 -12.43 3.00 -21.68
C GLY A 75 -12.24 3.71 -20.33
N ARG A 76 -11.92 5.02 -20.34
CA ARG A 76 -11.81 5.84 -19.12
C ARG A 76 -13.11 5.87 -18.33
N ALA A 77 -14.26 6.03 -18.98
CA ALA A 77 -15.57 6.04 -18.32
C ALA A 77 -15.90 4.68 -17.67
N LYS A 78 -15.51 3.56 -18.31
CA LYS A 78 -15.63 2.21 -17.75
C LYS A 78 -14.72 2.02 -16.52
N ALA A 79 -13.44 2.41 -16.61
CA ALA A 79 -12.50 2.35 -15.49
C ALA A 79 -12.95 3.20 -14.29
N ALA A 80 -13.38 4.44 -14.54
CA ALA A 80 -13.91 5.34 -13.52
C ALA A 80 -15.13 4.76 -12.79
N ARG A 81 -16.04 4.10 -13.52
CA ARG A 81 -17.21 3.42 -12.94
C ARG A 81 -16.81 2.26 -12.05
N ILE A 82 -15.87 1.42 -12.49
CA ILE A 82 -15.36 0.29 -11.70
C ILE A 82 -14.70 0.80 -10.42
N ILE A 83 -13.80 1.78 -10.52
CA ILE A 83 -13.09 2.30 -9.34
C ILE A 83 -14.06 2.99 -8.36
N SER A 84 -15.10 3.67 -8.85
CA SER A 84 -16.16 4.24 -7.98
C SER A 84 -16.88 3.17 -7.15
N VAL A 85 -17.11 1.97 -7.70
CA VAL A 85 -17.65 0.82 -6.94
C VAL A 85 -16.64 0.31 -5.91
N LEU A 86 -15.36 0.21 -6.28
CA LEU A 86 -14.30 -0.23 -5.37
C LEU A 86 -14.06 0.73 -4.19
N LEU A 87 -14.32 2.03 -4.36
CA LEU A 87 -14.24 3.02 -3.28
C LEU A 87 -15.27 2.77 -2.16
N ILE A 88 -16.40 2.12 -2.45
CA ILE A 88 -17.38 1.71 -1.41
C ILE A 88 -16.71 0.75 -0.41
N GLY A 89 -15.94 -0.22 -0.91
CA GLY A 89 -15.18 -1.14 -0.07
C GLY A 89 -14.11 -0.45 0.76
N ILE A 90 -13.35 0.46 0.15
CA ILE A 90 -12.36 1.29 0.86
C ILE A 90 -13.01 2.09 2.00
N PHE A 91 -14.19 2.68 1.76
CA PHE A 91 -14.94 3.38 2.81
C PHE A 91 -15.29 2.45 3.97
N VAL A 92 -15.86 1.27 3.69
CA VAL A 92 -16.29 0.32 4.74
C VAL A 92 -15.12 -0.21 5.57
N ALA A 93 -14.00 -0.63 4.95
CA ALA A 93 -12.83 -1.09 5.70
C ALA A 93 -12.25 -0.03 6.64
N HIS A 94 -12.22 1.23 6.19
CA HIS A 94 -11.69 2.32 6.99
C HIS A 94 -12.69 2.86 8.01
N ALA A 95 -13.99 2.67 7.80
CA ALA A 95 -15.02 2.87 8.81
C ALA A 95 -14.97 1.79 9.90
N ASP A 96 -14.89 0.50 9.54
CA ASP A 96 -14.91 -0.64 10.47
C ASP A 96 -13.88 -0.52 11.60
N GLY A 97 -12.62 -0.24 11.27
CA GLY A 97 -11.57 -0.07 12.28
C GLY A 97 -11.80 1.10 13.24
N SER A 98 -12.52 2.13 12.79
CA SER A 98 -12.88 3.30 13.60
C SER A 98 -14.17 3.06 14.41
N MET A 99 -15.15 2.36 13.83
CA MET A 99 -16.36 1.87 14.51
C MET A 99 -16.00 0.93 15.67
N LEU A 100 -15.01 0.05 15.46
CA LEU A 100 -14.48 -0.80 16.54
C LEU A 100 -13.82 0.04 17.65
N LEU A 101 -13.01 1.04 17.30
CA LEU A 101 -12.32 1.88 18.29
C LEU A 101 -13.32 2.62 19.21
N ALA A 102 -14.52 2.96 18.71
CA ALA A 102 -15.59 3.51 19.52
C ALA A 102 -16.39 2.46 20.33
N THR A 103 -16.40 1.19 19.92
CA THR A 103 -17.29 0.16 20.49
C THR A 103 -16.60 -0.93 21.33
N HIS A 104 -15.28 -1.09 21.24
CA HIS A 104 -14.55 -2.11 22.00
C HIS A 104 -14.79 -2.09 23.53
N PRO A 105 -15.02 -0.94 24.22
CA PRO A 105 -15.32 -0.96 25.66
C PRO A 105 -16.70 -1.54 25.94
N ALA A 106 -17.71 -1.23 25.12
CA ALA A 106 -19.06 -1.74 25.27
C ALA A 106 -19.14 -3.26 24.99
N ILE A 107 -18.45 -3.73 23.95
CA ILE A 107 -18.31 -5.16 23.62
C ILE A 107 -17.72 -5.91 24.81
N ALA A 108 -16.60 -5.42 25.33
CA ALA A 108 -15.88 -6.06 26.43
C ALA A 108 -16.65 -6.00 27.76
N SER A 109 -17.41 -4.92 28.00
CA SER A 109 -18.28 -4.81 29.17
C SER A 109 -19.47 -5.78 29.13
N GLU A 110 -20.00 -6.11 27.94
CA GLU A 110 -21.09 -7.10 27.82
C GLU A 110 -20.62 -8.52 28.17
N PHE A 111 -19.41 -8.90 27.73
CA PHE A 111 -18.82 -10.20 28.03
C PHE A 111 -18.06 -10.25 29.38
N ASN A 112 -18.04 -9.14 30.13
CA ASN A 112 -17.27 -8.97 31.36
C ASN A 112 -15.77 -9.31 31.20
N ASP A 113 -15.21 -9.01 30.02
CA ASP A 113 -13.85 -9.36 29.60
C ASP A 113 -13.11 -8.14 29.05
N LEU A 114 -12.85 -7.18 29.94
CA LEU A 114 -12.07 -5.98 29.64
C LEU A 114 -10.59 -6.30 29.37
N GLY A 115 -10.08 -7.42 29.89
CA GLY A 115 -8.69 -7.86 29.72
C GLY A 115 -8.35 -8.25 28.28
N ASP A 116 -9.27 -8.90 27.58
CA ASP A 116 -9.10 -9.26 26.16
C ASP A 116 -9.75 -8.28 25.18
N SER A 117 -10.28 -7.13 25.65
CA SER A 117 -10.81 -6.05 24.81
C SER A 117 -9.87 -5.58 23.68
N ALA A 118 -8.56 -5.49 23.97
CA ALA A 118 -7.54 -5.10 22.99
C ALA A 118 -7.41 -6.10 21.83
N TRP A 119 -7.68 -7.40 22.06
CA TRP A 119 -7.58 -8.42 21.01
C TRP A 119 -8.56 -8.20 19.87
N LEU A 120 -9.67 -7.49 20.08
CA LEU A 120 -10.61 -7.13 19.00
C LEU A 120 -9.94 -6.30 17.90
N ILE A 121 -8.96 -5.47 18.27
CA ILE A 121 -8.16 -4.62 17.38
C ILE A 121 -6.92 -5.39 16.91
N THR A 122 -6.15 -5.95 17.84
CA THR A 122 -4.89 -6.67 17.56
C THR A 122 -5.12 -7.89 16.66
N SER A 123 -6.15 -8.71 16.88
CA SER A 123 -6.38 -9.91 16.07
C SER A 123 -6.73 -9.60 14.61
N PHE A 124 -7.49 -8.53 14.38
CA PHE A 124 -7.80 -8.00 13.06
C PHE A 124 -6.53 -7.50 12.34
N ALA A 125 -5.68 -6.75 13.04
CA ALA A 125 -4.43 -6.22 12.49
C ALA A 125 -3.43 -7.34 12.15
N LEU A 126 -3.22 -8.29 13.07
CA LEU A 126 -2.36 -9.46 12.87
C LEU A 126 -2.84 -10.35 11.72
N ALA A 127 -4.14 -10.65 11.68
CA ALA A 127 -4.73 -11.46 10.60
C ALA A 127 -4.61 -10.77 9.24
N GLY A 128 -4.89 -9.46 9.18
CA GLY A 128 -4.72 -8.67 7.97
C GLY A 128 -3.27 -8.64 7.48
N ALA A 129 -2.31 -8.42 8.38
CA ALA A 129 -0.88 -8.46 8.05
C ALA A 129 -0.46 -9.82 7.48
N ALA A 130 -0.90 -10.92 8.08
CA ALA A 130 -0.59 -12.27 7.64
C ALA A 130 -1.10 -12.58 6.22
N SER A 131 -2.24 -12.03 5.80
CA SER A 131 -2.84 -12.30 4.48
C SER A 131 -2.53 -11.28 3.37
N GLN A 132 -1.95 -10.10 3.66
CA GLN A 132 -1.76 -9.02 2.68
C GLN A 132 -1.09 -9.46 1.36
N THR A 133 -0.02 -10.26 1.45
CA THR A 133 0.73 -10.78 0.28
C THR A 133 -0.01 -11.87 -0.48
N MET A 134 -0.77 -12.73 0.21
CA MET A 134 -1.51 -13.84 -0.40
C MET A 134 -2.47 -13.36 -1.47
N TYR A 135 -3.17 -12.25 -1.21
CA TYR A 135 -4.13 -11.66 -2.16
C TYR A 135 -3.50 -11.19 -3.47
N GLY A 136 -2.23 -10.75 -3.46
CA GLY A 136 -1.50 -10.38 -4.68
C GLY A 136 -1.43 -11.58 -5.63
N LYS A 137 -0.65 -12.59 -5.24
CA LYS A 137 -0.42 -13.82 -6.02
C LYS A 137 -1.71 -14.58 -6.37
N LEU A 138 -2.63 -14.73 -5.42
CA LEU A 138 -3.90 -15.44 -5.68
C LEU A 138 -4.73 -14.72 -6.76
N SER A 139 -4.66 -13.39 -6.83
CA SER A 139 -5.37 -12.63 -7.86
C SER A 139 -4.71 -12.70 -9.25
N ASP A 140 -3.43 -13.05 -9.35
CA ASP A 140 -2.78 -13.38 -10.63
C ASP A 140 -3.22 -14.77 -11.14
N ILE A 141 -3.37 -15.76 -10.24
CA ILE A 141 -3.76 -17.14 -10.57
C ILE A 141 -5.26 -17.25 -10.95
N TYR A 142 -6.12 -16.62 -10.14
CA TYR A 142 -7.58 -16.73 -10.25
C TYR A 142 -8.26 -15.52 -10.91
N GLY A 143 -7.54 -14.40 -11.04
CA GLY A 143 -8.03 -13.15 -11.62
C GLY A 143 -8.66 -12.20 -10.60
N ARG A 144 -8.49 -10.89 -10.84
CA ARG A 144 -8.86 -9.81 -9.92
C ARG A 144 -10.32 -9.86 -9.46
N LYS A 145 -11.27 -10.09 -10.36
CA LYS A 145 -12.72 -10.08 -10.08
C LYS A 145 -13.12 -11.09 -9.01
N LEU A 146 -12.63 -12.33 -9.14
CA LEU A 146 -12.97 -13.39 -8.19
C LEU A 146 -12.42 -13.06 -6.80
N LEU A 147 -11.14 -12.66 -6.72
CA LEU A 147 -10.50 -12.36 -5.43
C LEU A 147 -11.11 -11.14 -4.72
N VAL A 148 -11.55 -10.11 -5.45
CA VAL A 148 -12.27 -8.96 -4.85
C VAL A 148 -13.60 -9.42 -4.25
N ILE A 149 -14.37 -10.24 -4.97
CA ILE A 149 -15.64 -10.78 -4.47
C ILE A 149 -15.38 -11.71 -3.27
N THR A 150 -14.34 -12.55 -3.30
CA THR A 150 -13.93 -13.38 -2.16
C THR A 150 -13.52 -12.54 -0.95
N ALA A 151 -12.76 -11.45 -1.13
CA ALA A 151 -12.37 -10.56 -0.04
C ALA A 151 -13.59 -9.90 0.63
N TYR A 152 -14.55 -9.42 -0.16
CA TYR A 152 -15.83 -8.91 0.35
C TYR A 152 -16.68 -9.98 1.06
N LEU A 153 -16.75 -11.21 0.53
CA LEU A 153 -17.48 -12.31 1.17
C LEU A 153 -16.86 -12.71 2.52
N VAL A 154 -15.53 -12.80 2.58
CA VAL A 154 -14.79 -13.03 3.83
C VAL A 154 -15.07 -11.91 4.83
N LEU A 155 -15.07 -10.64 4.40
CA LEU A 155 -15.41 -9.50 5.25
C LEU A 155 -16.86 -9.59 5.79
N ILE A 156 -17.84 -9.94 4.95
CA ILE A 156 -19.23 -10.17 5.39
C ILE A 156 -19.31 -11.27 6.45
N VAL A 157 -18.66 -12.42 6.21
CA VAL A 157 -18.68 -13.54 7.16
C VAL A 157 -18.07 -13.13 8.50
N GLY A 158 -16.96 -12.38 8.49
CA GLY A 158 -16.38 -11.80 9.69
C GLY A 158 -17.35 -10.87 10.42
N CYS A 159 -17.94 -9.89 9.73
CA CYS A 159 -18.88 -8.93 10.33
C CYS A 159 -20.17 -9.59 10.86
N ILE A 160 -20.64 -10.68 10.23
CA ILE A 160 -21.74 -11.52 10.76
C ILE A 160 -21.32 -12.24 12.04
N ILE A 161 -20.12 -12.85 12.07
CA ILE A 161 -19.62 -13.56 13.27
C ILE A 161 -19.40 -12.59 14.45
N VAL A 162 -18.88 -11.40 14.19
CA VAL A 162 -18.75 -10.32 15.19
C VAL A 162 -20.14 -9.92 15.72
N GLY A 163 -21.08 -9.61 14.81
CA GLY A 163 -22.41 -9.12 15.17
C GLY A 163 -23.34 -10.16 15.79
N ALA A 164 -23.17 -11.45 15.48
CA ALA A 164 -23.91 -12.56 16.07
C ALA A 164 -23.20 -13.18 17.29
N GLY A 165 -22.03 -12.67 17.67
CA GLY A 165 -21.21 -13.22 18.75
C GLY A 165 -21.92 -13.24 20.10
N GLN A 166 -21.85 -14.39 20.78
CA GLN A 166 -22.37 -14.62 22.13
C GLN A 166 -21.26 -14.80 23.17
N THR A 167 -20.00 -14.81 22.75
CA THR A 167 -18.81 -14.91 23.61
C THR A 167 -17.66 -14.09 23.02
N MET A 168 -16.79 -13.55 23.88
CA MET A 168 -15.67 -12.70 23.46
C MET A 168 -14.78 -13.39 22.40
N TRP A 169 -14.51 -14.70 22.54
CA TRP A 169 -13.71 -15.45 21.58
C TRP A 169 -14.37 -15.58 20.18
N GLN A 170 -15.70 -15.69 20.09
CA GLN A 170 -16.40 -15.64 18.80
C GLN A 170 -16.22 -14.27 18.13
N VAL A 171 -16.31 -13.18 18.91
CA VAL A 171 -16.10 -11.83 18.39
C VAL A 171 -14.66 -11.65 17.90
N ILE A 172 -13.66 -12.09 18.68
CA ILE A 172 -12.24 -12.08 18.30
C ILE A 172 -11.99 -12.91 17.02
N LEU A 173 -12.61 -14.09 16.88
CA LEU A 173 -12.54 -14.90 15.67
C LEU A 173 -13.18 -14.19 14.46
N GLY A 174 -14.32 -13.53 14.66
CA GLY A 174 -14.93 -12.67 13.64
C GLY A 174 -14.01 -11.53 13.22
N ARG A 175 -13.28 -10.91 14.16
CA ARG A 175 -12.28 -9.86 13.89
C ARG A 175 -11.07 -10.38 13.09
N VAL A 176 -10.59 -11.60 13.36
CA VAL A 176 -9.58 -12.28 12.52
C VAL A 176 -10.08 -12.39 11.07
N ILE A 177 -11.30 -12.88 10.88
CA ILE A 177 -11.90 -13.10 9.54
C ILE A 177 -12.12 -11.76 8.81
N SER A 178 -12.67 -10.73 9.48
CA SER A 178 -12.81 -9.39 8.90
C SER A 178 -11.46 -8.73 8.56
N GLY A 179 -10.39 -9.03 9.33
CA GLY A 179 -9.03 -8.55 9.07
C GLY A 179 -8.48 -9.10 7.76
N VAL A 180 -8.65 -10.41 7.54
CA VAL A 180 -8.28 -11.07 6.28
C VAL A 180 -9.02 -10.41 5.10
N GLY A 181 -10.35 -10.30 5.17
CA GLY A 181 -11.16 -9.69 4.09
C GLY A 181 -10.80 -8.24 3.78
N THR A 182 -10.63 -7.40 4.81
CA THR A 182 -10.21 -5.99 4.66
C THR A 182 -8.82 -5.85 4.04
N SER A 183 -7.89 -6.71 4.44
CA SER A 183 -6.52 -6.67 3.91
C SER A 183 -6.46 -6.97 2.41
N GLY A 184 -7.23 -7.98 1.96
CA GLY A 184 -7.35 -8.31 0.55
C GLY A 184 -8.00 -7.20 -0.24
N MET A 185 -9.10 -6.65 0.27
CA MET A 185 -9.80 -5.54 -0.39
C MET A 185 -8.88 -4.32 -0.61
N THR A 186 -8.16 -3.86 0.42
CA THR A 186 -7.28 -2.68 0.29
C THR A 186 -6.11 -2.90 -0.68
N ALA A 187 -5.53 -4.10 -0.72
CA ALA A 187 -4.52 -4.47 -1.71
C ALA A 187 -5.10 -4.60 -3.13
N LEU A 188 -6.16 -5.39 -3.32
CA LEU A 188 -6.75 -5.70 -4.63
C LEU A 188 -7.37 -4.48 -5.32
N VAL A 189 -7.98 -3.56 -4.57
CA VAL A 189 -8.46 -2.28 -5.12
C VAL A 189 -7.30 -1.47 -5.67
N SER A 190 -6.15 -1.50 -4.98
CA SER A 190 -4.95 -0.80 -5.44
C SER A 190 -4.38 -1.42 -6.72
N VAL A 191 -4.39 -2.75 -6.84
CA VAL A 191 -3.99 -3.49 -8.06
C VAL A 191 -4.96 -3.22 -9.21
N LEU A 192 -6.28 -3.22 -8.97
CA LEU A 192 -7.26 -2.89 -10.02
C LEU A 192 -7.13 -1.44 -10.52
N ILE A 193 -6.72 -0.50 -9.66
CA ILE A 193 -6.42 0.87 -10.09
C ILE A 193 -5.18 0.91 -11.01
N THR A 194 -4.17 0.03 -10.83
CA THR A 194 -3.02 -0.05 -11.74
C THR A 194 -3.32 -0.81 -13.03
N ASP A 195 -4.18 -1.82 -12.98
CA ASP A 195 -4.55 -2.63 -14.14
C ASP A 195 -5.53 -1.91 -15.09
N LEU A 196 -6.36 -0.99 -14.57
CA LEU A 196 -7.42 -0.32 -15.34
C LEU A 196 -7.06 1.08 -15.88
N LEU A 197 -5.89 1.63 -15.55
CA LEU A 197 -5.55 3.03 -15.85
C LEU A 197 -4.11 3.22 -16.31
N PRO A 198 -3.84 4.21 -17.19
CA PRO A 198 -2.49 4.62 -17.49
C PRO A 198 -1.82 5.22 -16.26
N LEU A 199 -0.52 4.94 -16.09
CA LEU A 199 0.28 5.26 -14.90
C LEU A 199 0.27 6.75 -14.47
N ARG A 200 0.03 7.69 -15.39
CA ARG A 200 -0.16 9.12 -15.06
C ARG A 200 -1.49 9.42 -14.36
N GLU A 201 -2.54 8.63 -14.61
CA GLU A 201 -3.88 8.80 -14.01
C GLU A 201 -4.01 8.09 -12.67
N VAL A 202 -3.29 6.97 -12.47
CA VAL A 202 -3.22 6.21 -11.21
C VAL A 202 -2.98 7.12 -10.00
N ALA A 203 -2.12 8.13 -10.13
CA ALA A 203 -1.78 9.06 -9.04
C ALA A 203 -2.98 9.87 -8.54
N GLN A 204 -3.90 10.25 -9.43
CA GLN A 204 -5.12 10.98 -9.08
C GLN A 204 -6.13 10.04 -8.39
N TRP A 205 -6.31 8.82 -8.91
CA TRP A 205 -7.22 7.84 -8.31
C TRP A 205 -6.73 7.33 -6.95
N ARG A 206 -5.41 7.22 -6.76
CA ARG A 206 -4.78 6.95 -5.46
C ARG A 206 -5.13 8.03 -4.42
N ALA A 207 -5.24 9.29 -4.84
CA ALA A 207 -5.65 10.37 -3.96
C ALA A 207 -7.13 10.26 -3.56
N TYR A 208 -8.03 9.87 -4.48
CA TYR A 208 -9.44 9.60 -4.14
C TYR A 208 -9.59 8.43 -3.16
N VAL A 209 -8.79 7.36 -3.32
CA VAL A 209 -8.71 6.28 -2.31
C VAL A 209 -8.32 6.84 -0.94
N ASN A 210 -7.33 7.72 -0.85
CA ASN A 210 -6.92 8.30 0.44
C ASN A 210 -7.98 9.22 1.06
N VAL A 211 -8.70 10.01 0.25
CA VAL A 211 -9.83 10.83 0.73
C VAL A 211 -10.93 9.93 1.29
N VAL A 212 -11.35 8.91 0.55
CA VAL A 212 -12.43 7.99 0.98
C VAL A 212 -12.03 7.17 2.22
N ALA A 213 -10.78 6.69 2.28
CA ALA A 213 -10.20 6.04 3.46
C ALA A 213 -10.12 6.97 4.67
N THR A 214 -10.02 8.28 4.46
CA THR A 214 -10.00 9.28 5.52
C THR A 214 -11.41 9.62 6.00
N THR A 215 -12.36 9.83 5.08
CA THR A 215 -13.78 10.01 5.42
C THR A 215 -14.34 8.79 6.15
N GLY A 216 -13.99 7.56 5.73
CA GLY A 216 -14.36 6.33 6.43
C GLY A 216 -13.89 6.34 7.90
N ARG A 217 -12.60 6.61 8.13
CA ARG A 217 -12.04 6.72 9.49
C ARG A 217 -12.72 7.81 10.33
N SER A 218 -12.99 8.98 9.75
CA SER A 218 -13.62 10.10 10.47
C SER A 218 -15.10 9.87 10.81
N VAL A 219 -15.85 9.17 9.96
CA VAL A 219 -17.27 8.88 10.18
C VAL A 219 -17.49 7.64 11.05
N GLY A 220 -16.60 6.65 10.94
CA GLY A 220 -16.75 5.34 11.60
C GLY A 220 -16.88 5.42 13.12
N GLY A 221 -15.99 6.13 13.82
CA GLY A 221 -16.03 6.25 15.28
C GLY A 221 -17.36 6.82 15.80
N PRO A 222 -17.77 8.04 15.38
CA PRO A 222 -19.05 8.63 15.77
C PRO A 222 -20.26 7.76 15.42
N LEU A 223 -20.27 7.11 14.24
CA LEU A 223 -21.34 6.20 13.83
C LEU A 223 -21.38 4.93 14.69
N GLY A 224 -20.22 4.36 15.01
CA GLY A 224 -20.10 3.15 15.83
C GLY A 224 -20.53 3.37 17.28
N GLY A 225 -20.16 4.51 17.86
CA GLY A 225 -20.64 4.92 19.19
C GLY A 225 -22.15 5.12 19.21
N TRP A 226 -22.69 5.94 18.29
CA TRP A 226 -24.14 6.17 18.20
C TRP A 226 -24.96 4.87 17.99
N LEU A 227 -24.46 3.93 17.17
CA LEU A 227 -25.08 2.62 17.01
C LEU A 227 -25.04 1.81 18.31
N ALA A 228 -23.94 1.84 19.05
CA ALA A 228 -23.82 1.16 20.34
C ALA A 228 -24.77 1.73 21.40
N ASP A 229 -24.88 3.05 21.49
CA ASP A 229 -25.72 3.75 22.47
C ASP A 229 -27.23 3.57 22.20
N VAL A 230 -27.65 3.56 20.93
CA VAL A 230 -29.08 3.62 20.54
C VAL A 230 -29.66 2.25 20.17
N VAL A 231 -28.88 1.35 19.56
CA VAL A 231 -29.37 0.06 19.01
C VAL A 231 -28.53 -1.15 19.46
N GLY A 232 -27.41 -0.91 20.13
CA GLY A 232 -26.44 -1.93 20.55
C GLY A 232 -25.33 -2.18 19.52
N TRP A 233 -24.11 -2.37 20.03
CA TRP A 233 -22.85 -2.42 19.25
C TRP A 233 -22.83 -3.43 18.11
N ARG A 234 -23.67 -4.48 18.16
CA ARG A 234 -23.79 -5.49 17.10
C ARG A 234 -24.14 -4.88 15.75
N TRP A 235 -24.93 -3.80 15.73
CA TRP A 235 -25.27 -3.07 14.51
C TRP A 235 -24.08 -2.34 13.86
N SER A 236 -23.02 -2.03 14.62
CA SER A 236 -21.78 -1.47 14.08
C SER A 236 -21.04 -2.43 13.13
N PHE A 237 -21.40 -3.72 13.13
CA PHE A 237 -20.87 -4.73 12.22
C PHE A 237 -21.94 -5.30 11.29
N LEU A 238 -23.14 -5.61 11.80
CA LEU A 238 -24.26 -6.08 10.98
C LEU A 238 -24.73 -5.02 9.96
N GLY A 239 -24.66 -3.73 10.31
CA GLY A 239 -24.99 -2.63 9.40
C GLY A 239 -24.03 -2.49 8.21
N GLN A 240 -22.81 -3.05 8.29
CA GLN A 240 -21.87 -3.08 7.16
C GLN A 240 -22.28 -4.13 6.11
N VAL A 241 -22.88 -5.24 6.53
CA VAL A 241 -23.24 -6.38 5.66
C VAL A 241 -24.07 -5.99 4.42
N PRO A 242 -25.17 -5.20 4.50
CA PRO A 242 -25.90 -4.78 3.31
C PRO A 242 -25.08 -3.86 2.39
N VAL A 243 -24.22 -2.99 2.94
CA VAL A 243 -23.35 -2.10 2.16
C VAL A 243 -22.31 -2.91 1.37
N ILE A 244 -21.71 -3.91 2.02
CA ILE A 244 -20.78 -4.83 1.36
C ILE A 244 -21.51 -5.72 0.34
N GLY A 245 -22.74 -6.15 0.63
CA GLY A 245 -23.59 -6.90 -0.30
C GLY A 245 -23.88 -6.12 -1.59
N VAL A 246 -24.15 -4.82 -1.47
CA VAL A 246 -24.26 -3.90 -2.63
C VAL A 246 -22.92 -3.78 -3.36
N ALA A 247 -21.79 -3.67 -2.65
CA ALA A 247 -20.46 -3.64 -3.27
C ALA A 247 -20.11 -4.93 -4.03
N ILE A 248 -20.54 -6.11 -3.51
CA ILE A 248 -20.44 -7.40 -4.21
C ILE A 248 -21.30 -7.41 -5.46
N LEU A 249 -22.57 -6.98 -5.38
CA LEU A 249 -23.49 -6.95 -6.52
C LEU A 249 -22.96 -6.05 -7.64
N LEU A 250 -22.58 -4.82 -7.30
CA LEU A 250 -21.98 -3.87 -8.23
C LEU A 250 -20.65 -4.40 -8.79
N GLY A 251 -19.83 -5.07 -7.97
CA GLY A 251 -18.59 -5.70 -8.42
C GLY A 251 -18.81 -6.88 -9.37
N ALA A 252 -19.81 -7.72 -9.11
CA ALA A 252 -20.22 -8.82 -9.97
C ALA A 252 -20.74 -8.33 -11.34
N ILE A 253 -21.42 -7.17 -11.37
CA ILE A 253 -21.89 -6.54 -12.61
C ILE A 253 -20.76 -5.85 -13.37
N TYR A 254 -19.96 -5.00 -12.70
CA TYR A 254 -19.08 -4.04 -13.40
C TYR A 254 -17.61 -4.46 -13.55
N LEU A 255 -17.04 -5.32 -12.69
CA LEU A 255 -15.66 -5.77 -12.91
C LEU A 255 -15.62 -6.67 -14.15
N PRO A 256 -14.60 -6.53 -15.03
CA PRO A 256 -14.41 -7.46 -16.13
C PRO A 256 -14.16 -8.88 -15.60
N PRO A 257 -14.62 -9.94 -16.28
CA PRO A 257 -14.12 -11.29 -16.04
C PRO A 257 -12.59 -11.33 -16.11
N ALA A 258 -11.97 -12.29 -15.42
CA ALA A 258 -10.59 -12.62 -15.72
C ALA A 258 -10.49 -13.05 -17.19
N PRO A 259 -9.43 -12.68 -17.94
CA PRO A 259 -9.17 -13.27 -19.24
C PRO A 259 -9.10 -14.79 -19.09
N THR A 260 -10.09 -15.49 -19.64
CA THR A 260 -9.92 -16.90 -19.95
C THR A 260 -8.91 -16.97 -21.08
N HIS A 261 -7.72 -17.51 -20.80
CA HIS A 261 -6.99 -18.23 -21.82
C HIS A 261 -7.87 -19.42 -22.22
N SER A 262 -8.75 -19.19 -23.18
CA SER A 262 -9.56 -20.22 -23.84
C SER A 262 -8.63 -21.18 -24.56
N GLU A 263 -8.97 -22.47 -24.56
CA GLU A 263 -8.18 -23.53 -25.19
C GLU A 263 -8.36 -23.53 -26.73
N ASP A 264 -8.27 -22.35 -27.36
CA ASP A 264 -8.76 -22.09 -28.72
C ASP A 264 -7.85 -21.12 -29.51
N ASP A 265 -6.53 -21.20 -29.32
CA ASP A 265 -5.54 -20.66 -30.28
C ASP A 265 -5.41 -21.62 -31.48
N GLY A 266 -6.53 -21.84 -32.17
CA GLY A 266 -6.54 -22.42 -33.51
C GLY A 266 -6.16 -21.37 -34.55
N VAL A 267 -5.29 -21.73 -35.49
CA VAL A 267 -4.96 -21.00 -36.73
C VAL A 267 -3.97 -19.81 -36.60
N ASN A 268 -2.70 -20.14 -36.89
CA ASN A 268 -1.71 -19.33 -37.63
C ASN A 268 -1.23 -17.97 -37.05
N GLY A 269 -0.14 -18.01 -36.29
CA GLY A 269 0.73 -16.84 -36.05
C GLY A 269 2.17 -17.26 -35.73
N ALA A 270 3.09 -17.21 -36.70
CA ALA A 270 4.46 -17.67 -36.51
C ALA A 270 5.36 -16.56 -35.91
N GLY A 271 6.04 -16.84 -34.78
CA GLY A 271 7.10 -15.96 -34.26
C GLY A 271 7.19 -15.73 -32.75
N GLY A 272 7.02 -16.76 -31.91
CA GLY A 272 7.20 -16.60 -30.45
C GLY A 272 7.23 -17.92 -29.70
N ALA A 273 8.43 -18.41 -29.34
CA ALA A 273 8.61 -19.70 -28.69
C ALA A 273 8.36 -19.64 -27.15
N SER A 274 7.12 -19.36 -26.76
CA SER A 274 6.64 -19.67 -25.40
C SER A 274 6.44 -21.18 -25.28
N PRO A 275 6.98 -21.87 -24.26
CA PRO A 275 6.70 -23.29 -24.06
C PRO A 275 5.21 -23.51 -23.73
N PRO A 276 4.61 -24.63 -24.15
CA PRO A 276 3.18 -24.88 -23.95
C PRO A 276 2.85 -24.93 -22.45
N ALA A 277 1.90 -24.09 -22.02
CA ALA A 277 1.46 -24.05 -20.64
C ALA A 277 0.83 -25.39 -20.24
N SER A 278 1.54 -26.16 -19.41
CA SER A 278 1.07 -27.48 -18.97
C SER A 278 -0.27 -27.38 -18.22
N LYS A 279 -1.11 -28.42 -18.31
CA LYS A 279 -2.44 -28.48 -17.67
C LYS A 279 -2.37 -28.67 -16.13
N ARG A 280 -1.52 -27.92 -15.43
CA ARG A 280 -1.62 -27.76 -13.97
C ARG A 280 -2.95 -27.07 -13.64
N SER A 281 -3.77 -27.72 -12.81
CA SER A 281 -4.93 -27.07 -12.20
C SER A 281 -4.50 -25.78 -11.50
N LYS A 282 -5.33 -24.73 -11.56
CA LYS A 282 -5.07 -23.45 -10.87
C LYS A 282 -4.76 -23.62 -9.38
N PHE A 283 -5.34 -24.64 -8.74
CA PHE A 283 -5.07 -25.02 -7.36
C PHE A 283 -3.61 -25.49 -7.13
N SER A 284 -3.02 -26.18 -8.11
CA SER A 284 -1.60 -26.62 -8.10
C SER A 284 -0.61 -25.49 -8.37
N ARG A 285 -1.08 -24.25 -8.62
CA ARG A 285 -0.26 -23.04 -8.76
C ARG A 285 -0.21 -22.22 -7.47
N ILE A 286 -0.97 -22.60 -6.44
CA ILE A 286 -0.91 -21.97 -5.13
C ILE A 286 0.30 -22.54 -4.38
N ASP A 287 1.28 -21.70 -4.09
CA ASP A 287 2.26 -22.02 -3.06
C ASP A 287 1.64 -21.91 -1.66
N PHE A 288 1.17 -23.05 -1.15
CA PHE A 288 0.69 -23.17 0.22
C PHE A 288 1.81 -23.14 1.28
N LYS A 289 3.06 -23.47 0.91
CA LYS A 289 4.18 -23.59 1.86
C LYS A 289 4.76 -22.23 2.20
N GLY A 290 5.16 -21.45 1.20
CA GLY A 290 5.61 -20.07 1.39
C GLY A 290 4.49 -19.22 1.95
N SER A 291 3.23 -19.38 1.50
CA SER A 291 2.06 -18.73 2.13
C SER A 291 1.98 -18.99 3.65
N PHE A 292 2.09 -20.25 4.09
CA PHE A 292 2.02 -20.60 5.51
C PHE A 292 3.25 -20.11 6.29
N LEU A 293 4.47 -20.33 5.76
CA LEU A 293 5.71 -19.88 6.38
C LEU A 293 5.76 -18.35 6.49
N PHE A 294 5.26 -17.63 5.49
CA PHE A 294 5.18 -16.17 5.49
C PHE A 294 4.19 -15.66 6.53
N ALA A 295 2.95 -16.19 6.53
CA ALA A 295 1.94 -15.85 7.54
C ALA A 295 2.46 -16.12 8.97
N ALA A 296 3.09 -17.29 9.19
CA ALA A 296 3.70 -17.65 10.47
C ALA A 296 4.87 -16.72 10.84
N THR A 297 5.71 -16.31 9.88
CA THR A 297 6.82 -15.35 10.09
C THR A 297 6.31 -14.00 10.56
N ILE A 298 5.29 -13.46 9.88
CA ILE A 298 4.69 -12.15 10.20
C ILE A 298 3.96 -12.20 11.54
N LEU A 299 3.20 -13.26 11.83
CA LEU A 299 2.56 -13.45 13.13
C LEU A 299 3.60 -13.57 14.26
N ALA A 300 4.66 -14.35 14.07
CA ALA A 300 5.75 -14.48 15.05
C ALA A 300 6.58 -13.20 15.23
N LEU A 301 6.59 -12.29 14.24
CA LEU A 301 7.23 -10.98 14.34
C LEU A 301 6.39 -9.98 15.15
N LEU A 302 5.09 -9.90 14.85
CA LEU A 302 4.21 -8.85 15.36
C LEU A 302 3.56 -9.22 16.71
N LEU A 303 3.22 -10.49 16.94
CA LEU A 303 2.64 -10.96 18.20
C LEU A 303 3.48 -10.65 19.46
N PRO A 304 4.82 -10.87 19.51
CA PRO A 304 5.62 -10.52 20.69
C PRO A 304 5.73 -9.01 20.92
N ILE A 305 5.44 -8.18 19.91
CA ILE A 305 5.46 -6.71 20.00
C ILE A 305 4.14 -6.18 20.58
N GLU A 306 3.02 -6.81 20.24
CA GLU A 306 1.70 -6.51 20.82
C GLU A 306 1.58 -7.00 22.28
N LEU A 307 2.20 -8.15 22.62
CA LEU A 307 2.21 -8.72 23.99
C LEU A 307 3.31 -8.14 24.90
N GLY A 308 4.39 -7.63 24.32
CA GLY A 308 5.58 -7.18 25.04
C GLY A 308 5.36 -5.87 25.80
N GLY A 309 5.65 -5.88 27.10
CA GLY A 309 5.45 -4.73 27.98
C GLY A 309 3.98 -4.45 28.36
N THR A 310 3.01 -5.12 27.73
CA THR A 310 1.57 -4.95 27.96
C THR A 310 0.99 -6.10 28.77
N LYS A 311 1.02 -7.33 28.24
CA LYS A 311 0.54 -8.56 28.89
C LYS A 311 1.67 -9.45 29.40
N LEU A 312 2.86 -9.35 28.82
CA LEU A 312 4.05 -10.11 29.20
C LEU A 312 5.28 -9.18 29.30
N PRO A 313 6.15 -9.34 30.30
CA PRO A 313 7.45 -8.66 30.32
C PRO A 313 8.26 -8.96 29.06
N TRP A 314 9.04 -8.01 28.55
CA TRP A 314 9.93 -8.20 27.39
C TRP A 314 10.96 -9.33 27.59
N SER A 315 11.31 -9.63 28.84
CA SER A 315 12.18 -10.74 29.24
C SER A 315 11.49 -12.11 29.29
N HIS A 316 10.17 -12.19 29.05
CA HIS A 316 9.42 -13.43 29.18
C HIS A 316 9.82 -14.42 28.06
N PRO A 317 10.06 -15.72 28.36
CA PRO A 317 10.57 -16.68 27.38
C PRO A 317 9.72 -16.83 26.10
N VAL A 318 8.40 -16.61 26.19
CA VAL A 318 7.51 -16.63 25.01
C VAL A 318 7.77 -15.44 24.07
N VAL A 319 8.06 -14.24 24.60
CA VAL A 319 8.33 -13.04 23.79
C VAL A 319 9.65 -13.23 23.01
N ILE A 320 10.70 -13.65 23.72
CA ILE A 320 12.01 -13.96 23.14
C ILE A 320 11.90 -15.14 22.15
N GLY A 321 11.17 -16.20 22.53
CA GLY A 321 10.96 -17.38 21.71
C GLY A 321 10.22 -17.09 20.40
N LEU A 322 9.23 -16.18 20.41
CA LEU A 322 8.54 -15.73 19.20
C LEU A 322 9.47 -14.94 18.27
N PHE A 323 10.33 -14.05 18.78
CA PHE A 323 11.33 -13.36 17.95
C PHE A 323 12.34 -14.33 17.31
N VAL A 324 12.85 -15.31 18.09
CA VAL A 324 13.75 -16.35 17.57
C VAL A 324 13.04 -17.23 16.53
N ALA A 325 11.77 -17.61 16.79
CA ALA A 325 10.95 -18.35 15.83
C ALA A 325 10.69 -17.54 14.55
N SER A 326 10.43 -16.24 14.64
CA SER A 326 10.26 -15.37 13.48
C SER A 326 11.53 -15.33 12.61
N GLY A 327 12.71 -15.20 13.22
CA GLY A 327 13.98 -15.28 12.48
C GLY A 327 14.21 -16.63 11.79
N ALA A 328 13.88 -17.73 12.47
CA ALA A 328 13.98 -19.09 11.91
C ALA A 328 12.95 -19.33 10.78
N LEU A 329 11.71 -18.89 10.97
CA LEU A 329 10.63 -18.98 9.97
C LEU A 329 10.92 -18.11 8.75
N LEU A 330 11.49 -16.91 8.92
CA LEU A 330 11.94 -16.05 7.83
C LEU A 330 13.05 -16.70 7.00
N PHE A 331 14.02 -17.35 7.66
CA PHE A 331 15.07 -18.09 6.97
C PHE A 331 14.50 -19.29 6.20
N LEU A 332 13.60 -20.07 6.80
CA LEU A 332 12.92 -21.19 6.14
C LEU A 332 12.05 -20.71 4.97
N PHE A 333 11.31 -19.61 5.14
CA PHE A 333 10.55 -18.95 4.08
C PHE A 333 11.47 -18.61 2.90
N ILE A 334 12.57 -17.88 3.12
CA ILE A 334 13.50 -17.50 2.06
C ILE A 334 14.09 -18.75 1.35
N VAL A 335 14.40 -19.82 2.08
CA VAL A 335 14.94 -21.07 1.49
C VAL A 335 13.89 -21.84 0.67
N VAL A 336 12.60 -21.76 1.02
CA VAL A 336 11.49 -22.35 0.25
C VAL A 336 11.14 -21.48 -0.96
N GLU A 337 11.01 -20.17 -0.77
CA GLU A 337 10.61 -19.20 -1.79
C GLU A 337 11.59 -19.17 -2.98
N ASN A 338 12.90 -19.33 -2.71
CA ASN A 338 13.94 -19.47 -3.75
C ASN A 338 13.88 -20.81 -4.53
N ARG A 339 12.94 -21.71 -4.22
CA ARG A 339 12.85 -23.06 -4.82
C ARG A 339 11.47 -23.41 -5.39
N GLU A 340 10.41 -22.70 -4.99
CA GLU A 340 9.08 -22.88 -5.57
C GLU A 340 9.01 -22.22 -6.96
N GLU A 341 8.29 -22.84 -7.89
CA GLU A 341 8.20 -22.36 -9.29
C GLU A 341 7.27 -21.15 -9.45
N GLU A 342 6.35 -20.96 -8.50
CA GLU A 342 5.40 -19.85 -8.48
C GLU A 342 5.32 -19.18 -7.09
N PRO A 343 6.39 -18.52 -6.62
CA PRO A 343 6.45 -17.90 -5.29
C PRO A 343 5.32 -16.90 -5.04
N ILE A 344 4.88 -16.80 -3.78
CA ILE A 344 3.90 -15.81 -3.29
C ILE A 344 4.47 -14.38 -3.34
N LEU A 345 5.77 -14.23 -3.08
CA LEU A 345 6.50 -12.98 -3.02
C LEU A 345 7.83 -13.12 -3.81
N PRO A 346 7.81 -12.89 -5.14
CA PRO A 346 9.00 -12.98 -6.00
C PRO A 346 10.17 -12.16 -5.46
N LEU A 347 11.27 -12.82 -5.09
CA LEU A 347 12.38 -12.16 -4.39
C LEU A 347 13.17 -11.20 -5.30
N GLU A 348 12.97 -11.27 -6.61
CA GLU A 348 13.43 -10.32 -7.63
C GLU A 348 12.98 -8.88 -7.34
N ILE A 349 11.84 -8.71 -6.66
CA ILE A 349 11.33 -7.41 -6.19
C ILE A 349 12.37 -6.73 -5.29
N PHE A 350 13.10 -7.49 -4.45
CA PHE A 350 14.13 -6.95 -3.55
C PHE A 350 15.47 -6.69 -4.25
N HIS A 351 15.76 -7.36 -5.36
CA HIS A 351 16.91 -7.02 -6.22
C HIS A 351 16.75 -5.63 -6.87
N ARG A 352 15.50 -5.12 -7.03
CA ARG A 352 15.24 -3.76 -7.50
C ARG A 352 15.43 -2.73 -6.36
N ARG A 353 16.65 -2.19 -6.20
CA ARG A 353 17.00 -1.17 -5.16
C ARG A 353 15.92 -0.09 -4.96
N ASP A 354 15.41 0.52 -6.02
CA ASP A 354 14.43 1.61 -5.92
C ASP A 354 13.08 1.16 -5.30
N ALA A 355 12.74 -0.13 -5.37
CA ALA A 355 11.55 -0.70 -4.74
C ALA A 355 11.76 -0.90 -3.23
N VAL A 356 12.91 -1.47 -2.83
CA VAL A 356 13.30 -1.60 -1.42
C VAL A 356 13.36 -0.23 -0.73
N LEU A 357 13.95 0.77 -1.39
CA LEU A 357 13.92 2.16 -0.91
C LEU A 357 12.47 2.69 -0.79
N SER A 358 11.59 2.38 -1.74
CA SER A 358 10.19 2.82 -1.70
C SER A 358 9.41 2.18 -0.54
N PHE A 359 9.60 0.88 -0.26
CA PHE A 359 9.04 0.19 0.90
C PHE A 359 9.53 0.82 2.21
N LEU A 360 10.84 1.01 2.35
CA LEU A 360 11.46 1.57 3.56
C LEU A 360 10.99 2.99 3.86
N ILE A 361 10.90 3.87 2.84
CA ILE A 361 10.41 5.24 3.02
C ILE A 361 8.93 5.22 3.43
N MET A 362 8.09 4.38 2.82
CA MET A 362 6.67 4.32 3.16
C MET A 362 6.43 3.75 4.56
N GLY A 363 7.21 2.72 4.95
CA GLY A 363 7.22 2.19 6.31
C GLY A 363 7.61 3.25 7.34
N LEU A 364 8.77 3.90 7.16
CA LEU A 364 9.27 4.94 8.09
C LEU A 364 8.33 6.15 8.21
N GLN A 365 7.70 6.58 7.12
CA GLN A 365 6.65 7.62 7.18
C GLN A 365 5.41 7.14 7.95
N THR A 366 5.02 5.87 7.81
CA THR A 366 3.90 5.30 8.58
C THR A 366 4.22 5.22 10.08
N ALA A 367 5.44 4.77 10.44
CA ALA A 367 5.91 4.71 11.83
C ALA A 367 5.92 6.10 12.49
N ALA A 368 6.41 7.12 11.79
CA ALA A 368 6.38 8.52 12.26
C ALA A 368 4.96 9.09 12.33
N GLN A 369 4.06 8.70 11.41
CA GLN A 369 2.66 9.12 11.44
C GLN A 369 1.92 8.53 12.65
N ILE A 370 2.02 7.22 12.92
CA ILE A 370 1.27 6.61 14.03
C ILE A 370 1.77 7.11 15.41
N SER A 371 3.08 7.32 15.55
CA SER A 371 3.67 7.98 16.72
C SER A 371 3.09 9.40 16.94
N LEU A 372 2.97 10.20 15.87
CA LEU A 372 2.32 11.52 15.94
C LEU A 372 0.85 11.41 16.36
N MET A 373 0.08 10.50 15.76
CA MET A 373 -1.35 10.39 16.05
C MET A 373 -1.65 9.89 17.47
N PHE A 374 -0.70 9.20 18.11
CA PHE A 374 -0.75 8.86 19.54
C PHE A 374 -0.29 10.00 20.45
N SER A 375 0.82 10.66 20.13
CA SER A 375 1.42 11.69 21.01
C SER A 375 0.63 13.00 21.04
N VAL A 376 -0.07 13.38 19.95
CA VAL A 376 -0.82 14.64 19.89
C VAL A 376 -1.99 14.71 20.89
N PRO A 377 -2.93 13.75 20.97
CA PRO A 377 -4.01 13.82 21.94
C PRO A 377 -3.50 13.73 23.38
N LEU A 378 -2.53 12.84 23.63
CA LEU A 378 -1.92 12.66 24.95
C LEU A 378 -1.26 13.95 25.46
N TYR A 379 -0.59 14.70 24.58
CA TYR A 379 0.00 16.00 24.92
C TYR A 379 -1.06 17.00 25.42
N PHE A 380 -2.18 17.17 24.72
CA PHE A 380 -3.25 18.10 25.15
C PHE A 380 -4.06 17.59 26.35
N GLN A 381 -4.20 16.27 26.53
CA GLN A 381 -4.78 15.69 27.74
C GLN A 381 -3.93 16.04 28.97
N VAL A 382 -2.61 15.94 28.88
CA VAL A 382 -1.72 16.19 30.03
C VAL A 382 -1.49 17.68 30.28
N THR A 383 -1.23 18.48 29.24
CA THR A 383 -0.84 19.89 29.41
C THR A 383 -2.01 20.85 29.65
N ALA A 384 -3.18 20.52 29.12
CA ALA A 384 -4.38 21.37 29.18
C ALA A 384 -5.60 20.69 29.84
N ASN A 385 -5.44 19.46 30.36
CA ASN A 385 -6.51 18.68 31.01
C ASN A 385 -7.77 18.53 30.13
N THR A 386 -7.58 18.47 28.80
CA THR A 386 -8.65 18.43 27.81
C THR A 386 -9.34 17.06 27.75
N SER A 387 -10.61 17.04 27.37
CA SER A 387 -11.36 15.79 27.19
C SER A 387 -10.81 14.92 26.05
N ASN A 388 -11.12 13.61 26.04
CA ASN A 388 -10.75 12.71 24.93
C ASN A 388 -11.27 13.18 23.57
N THR A 389 -12.45 13.81 23.54
CA THR A 389 -13.05 14.38 22.32
C THR A 389 -12.28 15.60 21.84
N GLU A 390 -11.92 16.50 22.75
CA GLU A 390 -11.21 17.75 22.48
C GLU A 390 -9.76 17.49 22.05
N SER A 391 -9.02 16.69 22.83
CA SER A 391 -7.69 16.19 22.48
C SER A 391 -7.67 15.46 21.12
N GLY A 392 -8.75 14.76 20.76
CA GLY A 392 -8.93 14.17 19.43
C GLY A 392 -9.12 15.19 18.29
N LEU A 393 -9.78 16.33 18.53
CA LEU A 393 -9.96 17.39 17.53
C LEU A 393 -8.63 18.04 17.12
N HIS A 394 -7.62 18.07 17.99
CA HIS A 394 -6.27 18.54 17.66
C HIS A 394 -5.59 17.71 16.54
N LEU A 395 -6.09 16.51 16.20
CA LEU A 395 -5.61 15.71 15.06
C LEU A 395 -6.14 16.19 13.70
N VAL A 396 -7.23 16.96 13.65
CA VAL A 396 -7.90 17.37 12.41
C VAL A 396 -6.95 18.04 11.40
N PRO A 397 -6.00 18.93 11.79
CA PRO A 397 -5.04 19.52 10.85
C PRO A 397 -4.12 18.50 10.16
N ALA A 398 -3.70 17.42 10.83
CA ALA A 398 -2.91 16.36 10.19
C ALA A 398 -3.78 15.52 9.24
N VAL A 399 -5.01 15.20 9.63
CA VAL A 399 -5.95 14.45 8.80
C VAL A 399 -6.30 15.23 7.52
N PHE A 400 -6.60 16.51 7.66
CA PHE A 400 -6.85 17.42 6.53
C PHE A 400 -5.61 17.60 5.66
N GLY A 401 -4.44 17.82 6.27
CA GLY A 401 -3.16 17.89 5.56
C GLY A 401 -2.90 16.65 4.70
N ASN A 402 -3.12 15.45 5.25
CA ASN A 402 -2.94 14.19 4.54
C ASN A 402 -3.86 14.05 3.32
N ALA A 403 -5.13 14.45 3.43
CA ALA A 403 -6.05 14.48 2.30
C ALA A 403 -5.59 15.47 1.20
N VAL A 404 -5.24 16.71 1.57
CA VAL A 404 -4.79 17.75 0.62
C VAL A 404 -3.46 17.38 -0.04
N GLY A 405 -2.50 16.83 0.73
CA GLY A 405 -1.20 16.37 0.22
C GLY A 405 -1.35 15.22 -0.77
N GLY A 406 -2.23 14.26 -0.48
CA GLY A 406 -2.58 13.18 -1.41
C GLY A 406 -3.18 13.70 -2.72
N LEU A 407 -4.15 14.63 -2.64
CA LEU A 407 -4.79 15.24 -3.81
C LEU A 407 -3.83 16.07 -4.66
N LEU A 408 -3.07 17.00 -4.06
CA LEU A 408 -2.15 17.85 -4.80
C LEU A 408 -1.02 17.04 -5.44
N SER A 409 -0.45 16.05 -4.74
CA SER A 409 0.56 15.18 -5.34
C SER A 409 0.02 14.35 -6.50
N GLY A 410 -1.21 13.80 -6.39
CA GLY A 410 -1.87 13.08 -7.48
C GLY A 410 -2.01 13.93 -8.75
N LEU A 411 -2.48 15.18 -8.60
CA LEU A 411 -2.64 16.14 -9.70
C LEU A 411 -1.28 16.60 -10.26
N ILE A 412 -0.29 16.87 -9.42
CA ILE A 412 1.06 17.31 -9.84
C ILE A 412 1.78 16.16 -10.57
N ILE A 413 1.66 14.91 -10.13
CA ILE A 413 2.24 13.75 -10.84
C ILE A 413 1.56 13.60 -12.21
N LYS A 414 0.23 13.65 -12.28
CA LYS A 414 -0.54 13.56 -13.54
C LYS A 414 -0.10 14.62 -14.56
N ARG A 415 0.11 15.87 -14.13
CA ARG A 415 0.52 16.98 -15.01
C ARG A 415 2.02 17.03 -15.33
N SER A 416 2.90 16.66 -14.40
CA SER A 416 4.36 16.86 -14.54
C SER A 416 5.15 15.62 -14.93
N GLY A 417 4.63 14.42 -14.66
CA GLY A 417 5.36 13.15 -14.79
C GLY A 417 6.50 12.96 -13.77
N ARG A 418 6.58 13.76 -12.71
CA ARG A 418 7.70 13.77 -11.74
C ARG A 418 7.26 13.41 -10.32
N TYR A 419 7.63 12.22 -9.85
CA TYR A 419 7.34 11.75 -8.49
C TYR A 419 8.49 11.98 -7.49
N LYS A 420 9.78 11.83 -7.87
CA LYS A 420 10.91 11.93 -6.92
C LYS A 420 10.96 13.26 -6.14
N PHE A 421 10.75 14.40 -6.82
CA PHE A 421 10.73 15.71 -6.15
C PHE A 421 9.65 15.78 -5.06
N LEU A 422 8.48 15.19 -5.31
CA LEU A 422 7.39 15.13 -4.35
C LEU A 422 7.71 14.19 -3.18
N ILE A 423 8.44 13.08 -3.38
CA ILE A 423 8.90 12.22 -2.27
C ILE A 423 9.87 13.00 -1.35
N ILE A 424 10.80 13.77 -1.91
CA ILE A 424 11.70 14.61 -1.11
C ILE A 424 10.91 15.67 -0.35
N LEU A 425 10.02 16.39 -1.04
CA LEU A 425 9.18 17.44 -0.45
C LEU A 425 8.26 16.91 0.65
N ALA A 426 7.69 15.72 0.46
CA ALA A 426 6.89 15.01 1.44
C ALA A 426 7.64 14.84 2.76
N VAL A 427 8.83 14.24 2.70
CA VAL A 427 9.60 13.92 3.89
C VAL A 427 10.18 15.18 4.55
N VAL A 428 10.50 16.23 3.76
CA VAL A 428 10.87 17.55 4.32
C VAL A 428 9.71 18.14 5.13
N PHE A 429 8.47 18.13 4.62
CA PHE A 429 7.32 18.62 5.39
C PHE A 429 7.04 17.79 6.65
N SER A 430 7.16 16.45 6.57
CA SER A 430 7.04 15.58 7.75
C SER A 430 8.11 15.90 8.80
N SER A 431 9.39 15.97 8.39
CA SER A 431 10.51 16.24 9.29
C SER A 431 10.42 17.63 9.93
N ALA A 432 10.04 18.65 9.16
CA ALA A 432 9.83 20.00 9.65
C ALA A 432 8.68 20.09 10.68
N SER A 433 7.61 19.31 10.49
CA SER A 433 6.52 19.19 11.45
C SER A 433 7.01 18.63 12.79
N TYR A 434 7.64 17.45 12.79
CA TYR A 434 8.14 16.82 14.02
C TYR A 434 9.17 17.68 14.74
N LEU A 435 10.09 18.30 14.00
CA LEU A 435 11.07 19.24 14.56
C LEU A 435 10.41 20.48 15.17
N THR A 436 9.32 21.00 14.57
CA THR A 436 8.58 22.14 15.13
C THR A 436 7.94 21.79 16.48
N LEU A 437 7.38 20.58 16.62
CA LEU A 437 6.83 20.11 17.91
C LEU A 437 7.93 20.03 18.97
N MET A 438 9.08 19.42 18.65
CA MET A 438 10.26 19.32 19.54
C MET A 438 10.86 20.67 19.97
N LEU A 439 10.50 21.78 19.32
CA LEU A 439 11.00 23.13 19.58
C LEU A 439 9.93 24.09 20.12
N ARG A 440 8.68 23.65 20.27
CA ARG A 440 7.54 24.49 20.68
C ARG A 440 6.72 23.90 21.81
N TRP A 441 6.50 22.59 21.81
CA TRP A 441 5.60 21.91 22.73
C TRP A 441 6.27 21.65 24.09
N HIS A 442 6.42 22.74 24.84
CA HIS A 442 6.96 22.79 26.19
C HIS A 442 5.88 23.23 27.21
N GLY A 443 4.68 22.64 27.12
CA GLY A 443 3.55 22.86 28.03
C GLY A 443 2.71 24.11 27.76
N ASN A 444 3.34 25.25 27.43
CA ASN A 444 2.65 26.54 27.21
C ASN A 444 2.06 26.67 25.80
N THR A 445 1.15 25.77 25.43
CA THR A 445 0.62 25.61 24.06
C THR A 445 -0.81 26.12 23.88
N ASN A 446 -1.05 26.86 22.79
CA ASN A 446 -2.38 27.32 22.38
C ASN A 446 -3.00 26.38 21.32
N TRP A 447 -4.33 26.38 21.18
CA TRP A 447 -5.09 25.63 20.17
C TRP A 447 -4.53 25.79 18.74
N TRP A 448 -4.06 27.00 18.40
CA TRP A 448 -3.46 27.29 17.08
C TRP A 448 -2.17 26.51 16.77
N GLU A 449 -1.48 25.98 17.78
CA GLU A 449 -0.27 25.17 17.58
C GLU A 449 -0.58 23.76 17.05
N SER A 450 -1.87 23.36 17.05
CA SER A 450 -2.35 22.22 16.27
C SER A 450 -2.08 22.39 14.77
N LEU A 451 -1.92 23.60 14.24
CA LEU A 451 -1.52 23.75 12.83
C LEU A 451 -0.08 23.29 12.55
N TYR A 452 0.77 23.12 13.57
CA TYR A 452 2.13 22.60 13.40
C TYR A 452 2.17 21.13 12.96
N ILE A 453 1.07 20.37 13.12
CA ILE A 453 0.94 18.99 12.64
C ILE A 453 0.42 18.89 11.20
N PHE A 454 -0.10 19.98 10.61
CA PHE A 454 -0.59 19.99 9.23
C PHE A 454 0.50 19.62 8.21
N PRO A 455 1.74 20.15 8.28
CA PRO A 455 2.82 19.71 7.39
C PRO A 455 3.18 18.23 7.56
N GLY A 456 3.03 17.66 8.76
CA GLY A 456 3.23 16.23 9.04
C GLY A 456 2.23 15.34 8.31
N GLY A 457 0.95 15.69 8.39
CA GLY A 457 -0.11 15.05 7.62
C GLY A 457 0.11 15.20 6.11
N PHE A 458 0.36 16.44 5.67
CA PHE A 458 0.58 16.81 4.27
C PHE A 458 1.76 16.07 3.63
N GLY A 459 2.88 15.98 4.35
CA GLY A 459 4.04 15.19 3.94
C GLY A 459 3.67 13.72 3.72
N THR A 460 3.07 13.08 4.71
CA THR A 460 2.64 11.67 4.59
C THR A 460 1.65 11.45 3.44
N GLY A 461 0.73 12.39 3.19
CA GLY A 461 -0.22 12.32 2.06
C GLY A 461 0.47 12.35 0.69
N ILE A 462 1.48 13.22 0.53
CA ILE A 462 2.31 13.25 -0.67
C ILE A 462 3.11 11.95 -0.81
N ALA A 463 3.68 11.43 0.29
CA ALA A 463 4.46 10.19 0.29
C ALA A 463 3.62 9.00 -0.18
N GLN A 464 2.40 8.81 0.37
CA GLN A 464 1.49 7.71 0.04
C GLN A 464 1.08 7.68 -1.45
N SER A 465 0.92 8.85 -2.09
CA SER A 465 0.67 8.93 -3.54
C SER A 465 1.96 8.72 -4.36
N ALA A 466 3.06 9.39 -4.00
CA ALA A 466 4.27 9.43 -4.82
C ALA A 466 5.11 8.14 -4.75
N LEU A 467 5.11 7.44 -3.61
CA LEU A 467 5.79 6.14 -3.45
C LEU A 467 5.02 5.01 -4.15
N PHE A 468 3.69 5.07 -4.13
CA PHE A 468 2.83 4.14 -4.89
C PHE A 468 3.14 4.19 -6.38
N ILE A 469 3.38 5.39 -6.93
CA ILE A 469 3.84 5.58 -8.31
C ILE A 469 5.30 5.16 -8.49
N SER A 470 6.20 5.50 -7.56
CA SER A 470 7.62 5.10 -7.58
C SER A 470 7.79 3.60 -7.78
N LEU A 471 7.03 2.78 -7.06
CA LEU A 471 7.06 1.32 -7.17
C LEU A 471 6.68 0.83 -8.59
N GLN A 472 5.62 1.40 -9.18
CA GLN A 472 5.13 1.02 -10.50
C GLN A 472 6.11 1.33 -11.65
N VAL A 473 7.00 2.32 -11.51
CA VAL A 473 8.04 2.60 -12.53
C VAL A 473 9.27 1.69 -12.37
N VAL A 474 9.32 0.91 -11.29
CA VAL A 474 10.49 0.11 -10.88
C VAL A 474 10.26 -1.39 -11.04
N ILE A 475 9.03 -1.84 -10.78
CA ILE A 475 8.63 -3.25 -10.82
C ILE A 475 8.06 -3.62 -12.19
N ASP A 476 8.49 -4.77 -12.68
CA ASP A 476 8.03 -5.35 -13.95
C ASP A 476 6.55 -5.78 -13.82
N PRO A 477 5.67 -5.55 -14.83
CA PRO A 477 4.21 -5.70 -14.67
C PRO A 477 3.74 -7.05 -14.12
N ALA A 478 4.43 -8.15 -14.46
CA ALA A 478 4.13 -9.50 -13.96
C ALA A 478 4.25 -9.66 -12.43
N HIS A 479 4.96 -8.76 -11.75
CA HIS A 479 5.18 -8.79 -10.30
C HIS A 479 4.49 -7.62 -9.57
N MET A 480 3.64 -6.87 -10.27
CA MET A 480 3.01 -5.65 -9.73
C MET A 480 2.08 -5.94 -8.55
N ALA A 481 1.26 -7.00 -8.62
CA ALA A 481 0.31 -7.34 -7.57
C ALA A 481 0.99 -7.82 -6.26
N PRO A 482 1.96 -8.76 -6.27
CA PRO A 482 2.78 -9.07 -5.09
C PRO A 482 3.53 -7.85 -4.53
N ALA A 483 4.11 -6.99 -5.38
CA ALA A 483 4.85 -5.81 -4.93
C ALA A 483 3.95 -4.76 -4.25
N ILE A 484 2.75 -4.50 -4.79
CA ILE A 484 1.75 -3.62 -4.17
C ILE A 484 1.32 -4.19 -2.81
N SER A 485 1.02 -5.49 -2.74
CA SER A 485 0.67 -6.16 -1.49
C SER A 485 1.79 -6.09 -0.44
N PHE A 486 3.05 -6.29 -0.83
CA PHE A 486 4.19 -6.18 0.07
C PHE A 486 4.43 -4.74 0.54
N MET A 487 4.22 -3.74 -0.32
CA MET A 487 4.28 -2.32 0.07
C MET A 487 3.26 -2.00 1.17
N TYR A 488 2.05 -2.55 1.07
CA TYR A 488 1.02 -2.44 2.12
C TYR A 488 1.44 -3.14 3.42
N LEU A 489 2.00 -4.35 3.34
CA LEU A 489 2.56 -5.06 4.50
C LEU A 489 3.69 -4.27 5.18
N SER A 490 4.59 -3.66 4.40
CA SER A 490 5.65 -2.80 4.94
C SER A 490 5.07 -1.62 5.72
N THR A 491 3.93 -1.05 5.28
CA THR A 491 3.19 -0.05 6.06
C THR A 491 2.61 -0.64 7.35
N THR A 492 1.98 -1.82 7.31
CA THR A 492 1.42 -2.49 8.51
C THR A 492 2.50 -2.82 9.54
N VAL A 493 3.60 -3.45 9.13
CA VAL A 493 4.70 -3.87 9.99
C VAL A 493 5.37 -2.66 10.65
N PHE A 494 5.69 -1.61 9.89
CA PHE A 494 6.29 -0.39 10.47
C PHE A 494 5.31 0.39 11.36
N MET A 495 3.99 0.29 11.13
CA MET A 495 2.99 0.87 12.03
C MET A 495 2.98 0.16 13.40
N THR A 496 2.87 -1.18 13.39
CA THR A 496 2.86 -2.01 14.60
C THR A 496 4.18 -1.94 15.37
N ILE A 497 5.32 -1.80 14.69
CA ILE A 497 6.63 -1.62 15.36
C ILE A 497 6.83 -0.18 15.86
N GLY A 498 6.38 0.82 15.10
CA GLY A 498 6.68 2.23 15.36
C GLY A 498 6.03 2.80 16.61
N LEU A 499 4.76 2.45 16.87
CA LEU A 499 4.04 2.96 18.04
C LEU A 499 4.64 2.46 19.38
N PRO A 500 4.91 1.16 19.59
CA PRO A 500 5.56 0.65 20.81
C PRO A 500 6.96 1.23 21.05
N ILE A 501 7.80 1.40 20.02
CA ILE A 501 9.13 2.02 20.19
C ILE A 501 8.98 3.48 20.65
N SER A 502 8.07 4.24 20.02
CA SER A 502 7.81 5.63 20.40
C SER A 502 7.26 5.75 21.82
N SER A 503 6.34 4.87 22.21
CA SER A 503 5.74 4.83 23.54
C SER A 503 6.76 4.42 24.60
N ALA A 504 7.61 3.43 24.33
CA ALA A 504 8.68 3.00 25.24
C ALA A 504 9.72 4.11 25.47
N ALA A 505 10.10 4.85 24.41
CA ALA A 505 10.98 6.01 24.55
C ALA A 505 10.35 7.11 25.42
N MET A 506 9.07 7.42 25.18
CA MET A 506 8.29 8.37 25.97
C MET A 506 8.18 7.95 27.45
N GLN A 507 7.80 6.70 27.73
CA GLN A 507 7.63 6.18 29.09
C GLN A 507 8.96 6.12 29.86
N SER A 508 10.08 5.80 29.20
CA SER A 508 11.41 5.78 29.81
C SER A 508 11.87 7.18 30.24
N ALA A 509 11.65 8.17 29.37
CA ALA A 509 11.94 9.57 29.67
C ALA A 509 10.99 10.17 30.74
N LEU A 510 9.69 9.86 30.66
CA LEU A 510 8.69 10.20 31.70
C LEU A 510 9.10 9.65 33.06
N ARG A 511 9.38 8.34 33.16
CA ARG A 511 9.80 7.68 34.40
C ARG A 511 11.03 8.35 35.01
N SER A 512 12.09 8.54 34.22
CA SER A 512 13.36 9.09 34.71
C SER A 512 13.29 10.58 35.06
N SER A 513 12.53 11.39 34.31
CA SER A 513 12.31 12.81 34.67
C SER A 513 11.43 12.94 35.91
N LEU A 514 10.36 12.13 36.01
CA LEU A 514 9.43 12.17 37.14
C LEU A 514 10.09 11.74 38.44
N GLU A 515 10.77 10.59 38.46
CA GLU A 515 11.55 10.12 39.62
C GLU A 515 12.55 11.18 40.09
N ALA A 516 13.33 11.75 39.16
CA ALA A 516 14.29 12.81 39.47
C ALA A 516 13.64 14.12 39.94
N ARG A 517 12.37 14.41 39.60
CA ARG A 517 11.64 15.60 40.06
C ARG A 517 10.98 15.37 41.41
N LEU A 518 10.34 14.22 41.64
CA LEU A 518 9.70 13.87 42.92
C LEU A 518 10.73 13.75 44.05
N VAL A 519 11.90 13.14 43.79
CA VAL A 519 13.02 13.12 44.76
C VAL A 519 13.54 14.53 45.08
N ARG A 520 13.53 15.45 44.10
CA ARG A 520 13.87 16.88 44.32
C ARG A 520 12.79 17.66 45.10
N LEU A 521 11.57 17.13 45.22
CA LEU A 521 10.53 17.66 46.13
C LEU A 521 10.64 17.11 47.55
N GLY A 522 11.55 16.15 47.82
CA GLY A 522 11.76 15.56 49.13
C GLY A 522 10.77 14.46 49.53
N LEU A 523 10.05 13.89 48.56
CA LEU A 523 9.12 12.76 48.76
C LEU A 523 9.89 11.46 49.05
N ASP A 524 9.31 10.56 49.85
CA ASP A 524 9.94 9.27 50.14
C ASP A 524 9.87 8.32 48.93
N SER A 525 10.84 7.43 48.84
CA SER A 525 10.94 6.31 47.92
C SER A 525 9.62 5.56 47.66
N VAL A 526 8.81 5.31 48.69
CA VAL A 526 7.51 4.64 48.53
C VAL A 526 6.48 5.54 47.83
N GLU A 527 6.40 6.81 48.22
CA GLU A 527 5.52 7.82 47.60
C GLU A 527 5.92 8.07 46.14
N VAL A 528 7.23 8.18 45.87
CA VAL A 528 7.79 8.33 44.52
C VAL A 528 7.35 7.18 43.62
N GLN A 529 7.50 5.92 44.07
CA GLN A 529 7.10 4.76 43.27
C GLN A 529 5.58 4.65 43.10
N GLN A 530 4.77 5.05 44.10
CA GLN A 530 3.31 5.06 43.96
C GLN A 530 2.83 6.14 42.97
N ILE A 531 3.28 7.39 43.13
CA ILE A 531 2.95 8.49 42.21
C ILE A 531 3.40 8.16 40.78
N LEU A 532 4.55 7.51 40.62
CA LEU A 532 5.09 7.10 39.33
C LEU A 532 4.33 5.92 38.71
N PHE A 533 3.78 5.00 39.51
CA PHE A 533 2.87 3.97 39.03
C PHE A 533 1.53 4.57 38.59
N ASP A 534 0.91 5.39 39.44
CA ASP A 534 -0.39 6.01 39.18
C ASP A 534 -0.33 6.92 37.94
N ALA A 535 0.68 7.79 37.85
CA ALA A 535 0.85 8.74 36.74
C ALA A 535 1.24 8.08 35.40
N ILE A 536 1.79 6.86 35.39
CA ILE A 536 2.03 6.11 34.14
C ILE A 536 0.82 5.26 33.75
N SER A 537 0.03 4.80 34.73
CA SER A 537 -1.09 3.87 34.51
C SER A 537 -2.41 4.57 34.18
N ASP A 538 -2.62 5.81 34.65
CA ASP A 538 -3.81 6.60 34.37
C ASP A 538 -3.46 8.06 34.03
N VAL A 539 -3.73 8.48 32.79
CA VAL A 539 -3.59 9.89 32.36
C VAL A 539 -4.57 10.79 33.13
N GLY A 540 -5.72 10.27 33.54
CA GLY A 540 -6.68 10.94 34.42
C GLY A 540 -6.20 11.13 35.86
N TYR A 541 -5.03 10.61 36.25
CA TYR A 541 -4.38 10.94 37.51
C TYR A 541 -3.83 12.37 37.49
N VAL A 542 -3.33 12.85 36.34
CA VAL A 542 -2.78 14.20 36.17
C VAL A 542 -3.79 15.24 36.64
N GLY A 543 -5.01 15.22 36.10
CA GLY A 543 -6.09 16.15 36.44
C GLY A 543 -6.67 16.02 37.85
N ARG A 544 -6.20 15.04 38.65
CA ARG A 544 -6.61 14.83 40.06
C ARG A 544 -5.55 15.30 41.06
N VAL A 545 -4.30 15.44 40.64
CA VAL A 545 -3.20 15.96 41.47
C VAL A 545 -3.14 17.49 41.37
N THR A 546 -2.64 18.18 42.40
CA THR A 546 -2.46 19.64 42.40
C THR A 546 -1.09 20.04 42.96
N GLY A 547 -0.71 21.32 42.79
CA GLY A 547 0.54 21.87 43.31
C GLY A 547 1.80 21.32 42.62
N ALA A 548 2.91 21.27 43.36
CA ALA A 548 4.22 20.94 42.80
C ALA A 548 4.31 19.54 42.16
N VAL A 549 3.54 18.56 42.67
CA VAL A 549 3.49 17.20 42.11
C VAL A 549 2.81 17.19 40.75
N HIS A 550 1.74 17.99 40.55
CA HIS A 550 1.09 18.15 39.24
C HIS A 550 2.08 18.71 38.22
N THR A 551 2.79 19.81 38.56
CA THR A 551 3.81 20.38 37.67
C THR A 551 4.94 19.39 37.38
N ALA A 552 5.39 18.62 38.38
CA ALA A 552 6.39 17.58 38.16
C ALA A 552 5.92 16.49 37.18
N ILE A 553 4.65 16.06 37.25
CA ILE A 553 4.07 15.08 36.33
C ILE A 553 3.93 15.66 34.91
N VAL A 554 3.32 16.84 34.77
CA VAL A 554 3.10 17.49 33.45
C VAL A 554 4.43 17.74 32.73
N ASP A 555 5.42 18.33 33.42
CA ASP A 555 6.75 18.56 32.84
C ASP A 555 7.42 17.25 32.40
N SER A 556 7.30 16.17 33.19
CA SER A 556 7.91 14.87 32.87
C SER A 556 7.24 14.20 31.67
N TYR A 557 5.93 14.41 31.50
CA TYR A 557 5.21 13.99 30.30
C TYR A 557 5.64 14.79 29.07
N VAL A 558 5.84 16.10 29.21
CA VAL A 558 6.40 16.96 28.16
C VAL A 558 7.81 16.50 27.75
N ASP A 559 8.68 16.23 28.74
CA ASP A 559 10.01 15.63 28.52
C ASP A 559 9.91 14.29 27.78
N GLY A 560 8.94 13.43 28.13
CA GLY A 560 8.69 12.15 27.46
C GLY A 560 8.16 12.30 26.03
N LEU A 561 7.20 13.18 25.81
CA LEU A 561 6.58 13.41 24.50
C LEU A 561 7.57 14.03 23.50
N TRP A 562 8.54 14.80 23.98
CA TRP A 562 9.69 15.25 23.18
C TRP A 562 10.46 14.07 22.55
N TRP A 563 10.69 12.97 23.28
CA TRP A 563 11.31 11.76 22.73
C TRP A 563 10.40 11.01 21.76
N SER A 564 9.08 11.03 21.95
CA SER A 564 8.12 10.50 20.99
C SER A 564 8.18 11.25 19.66
N HIS A 565 8.23 12.59 19.70
CA HIS A 565 8.44 13.41 18.51
C HIS A 565 9.85 13.22 17.90
N GLY A 566 10.86 13.03 18.75
CA GLY A 566 12.23 12.67 18.35
C GLY A 566 12.32 11.36 17.56
N PHE A 567 11.56 10.33 17.96
CA PHE A 567 11.43 9.09 17.18
C PHE A 567 10.81 9.34 15.80
N SER A 568 9.72 10.13 15.71
CA SER A 568 9.14 10.52 14.41
C SER A 568 10.09 11.33 13.54
N PHE A 569 10.84 12.24 14.14
CA PHE A 569 11.87 13.03 13.45
C PHE A 569 13.04 12.15 12.96
N LEU A 570 13.48 11.16 13.74
CA LEU A 570 14.49 10.19 13.33
C LEU A 570 14.01 9.31 12.17
N CYS A 571 12.78 8.78 12.25
CA CYS A 571 12.16 7.99 11.19
C CYS A 571 12.02 8.79 9.89
N SER A 572 11.53 10.03 9.96
CA SER A 572 11.41 10.90 8.79
C SER A 572 12.77 11.34 8.24
N THR A 573 13.75 11.70 9.07
CA THR A 573 15.10 12.05 8.61
C THR A 573 15.81 10.85 7.96
N THR A 574 15.61 9.64 8.49
CA THR A 574 16.10 8.41 7.85
C THR A 574 15.42 8.18 6.50
N ALA A 575 14.12 8.42 6.40
CA ALA A 575 13.39 8.38 5.13
C ALA A 575 13.86 9.46 4.14
N PHE A 576 14.30 10.64 4.61
CA PHE A 576 14.83 11.72 3.77
C PHE A 576 16.16 11.29 3.13
N VAL A 577 17.11 10.82 3.94
CA VAL A 577 18.39 10.27 3.46
C VAL A 577 18.15 9.12 2.47
N THR A 578 17.20 8.22 2.77
CA THR A 578 16.79 7.12 1.89
C THR A 578 16.23 7.64 0.55
N SER A 579 15.43 8.71 0.56
CA SER A 579 14.81 9.30 -0.65
C SER A 579 15.80 9.95 -1.62
N ILE A 580 16.94 10.44 -1.13
CA ILE A 580 18.01 11.00 -1.97
C ILE A 580 18.55 9.93 -2.94
N PHE A 581 18.63 8.68 -2.49
CA PHE A 581 19.17 7.57 -3.28
C PHE A 581 18.23 6.99 -4.35
N LEU A 582 16.92 7.29 -4.32
CA LEU A 582 15.98 6.85 -5.37
C LEU A 582 16.41 7.39 -6.74
N LYS A 583 16.44 6.55 -7.77
CA LYS A 583 16.63 7.03 -9.15
C LYS A 583 15.31 7.57 -9.71
N GLN A 584 15.33 8.81 -10.22
CA GLN A 584 14.17 9.34 -10.94
C GLN A 584 14.12 8.75 -12.35
N ARG A 585 13.14 7.87 -12.58
CA ARG A 585 12.68 7.51 -13.92
C ARG A 585 11.63 8.54 -14.36
N ARG A 586 11.48 8.77 -15.67
CA ARG A 586 10.40 9.63 -16.18
C ARG A 586 9.16 8.78 -16.46
N LEU A 587 7.99 9.35 -16.27
CA LEU A 587 6.72 8.77 -16.73
C LEU A 587 6.55 9.07 -18.22
N ASP A 588 7.41 8.47 -19.04
CA ASP A 588 7.40 8.64 -20.50
C ASP A 588 6.17 7.95 -21.14
N GLY A 589 5.79 8.45 -22.31
CA GLY A 589 4.47 8.30 -22.91
C GLY A 589 4.09 9.61 -23.58
N PRO A 590 3.19 9.63 -24.59
CA PRO A 590 3.11 10.73 -25.54
C PRO A 590 2.98 12.13 -24.91
N ARG A 591 3.59 13.10 -25.60
CA ARG A 591 3.14 14.49 -25.53
C ARG A 591 1.89 14.58 -26.38
N ALA A 592 0.77 14.91 -25.75
CA ALA A 592 -0.28 15.69 -26.43
C ALA A 592 0.22 17.13 -26.58
#